data_AF-A0A512HB20-F1
#
_entry.id   AF-A0A512HB20-F1
#
_cell.length_a   1.000
_cell.length_b   1.000
_cell.length_c   1.000
_cell.angle_alpha   90.00
_cell.angle_beta   90.00
_cell.angle_gamma   90.00
#
_symmetry.space_group_name_H-M   'P 1'
#
loop_
_entity.id
_entity.type
_entity.pdbx_description
1 polymer ?
#
loop_
_entity_poly.entity_id
_entity_poly.type
_entity_poly.pdbx_seq_one_letter_code
_entity_poly.pdbx_strand_id
1 'polypeptide(L)'
;MAIEVKHSYTVPCASAFRDATLDLAYRRRVNAGDLARSVMLVVPPAVVEATEDPGEPPPGDREIVILKSGPSAGRPWRRKPRLQVRMVRGYTVPFVRKALAVALALDSGALRVLVDGEACPPLPAILADSIPQAPPPAPEPPPPPPGPDLSATVTRLEAEIERLRQERDRLRGFLPLLTGDTLPEGVGSREEALYVLGFPPGSDPDLGVVRSRFRQLATVLHPDSGLGDNARMSQLNQAMAFLRGR
;
A
#
# COMPACT_ATOMS: atom_id res chain seq x y z
N MET A 1 5.86 -3.66 -26.50
CA MET A 1 6.45 -2.91 -25.37
C MET A 1 6.15 -3.68 -24.09
N ALA A 2 7.16 -4.17 -23.37
CA ALA A 2 6.95 -4.89 -22.13
C ALA A 2 6.34 -3.94 -21.09
N ILE A 3 5.17 -4.28 -20.54
CA ILE A 3 4.54 -3.53 -19.46
C ILE A 3 5.43 -3.69 -18.22
N GLU A 4 6.20 -2.67 -17.91
CA GLU A 4 7.09 -2.67 -16.75
C GLU A 4 6.24 -2.68 -15.47
N VAL A 5 6.26 -3.82 -14.77
CA VAL A 5 5.38 -4.07 -13.62
C VAL A 5 5.84 -3.22 -12.44
N LYS A 6 5.00 -2.26 -12.03
CA LYS A 6 5.19 -1.46 -10.81
C LYS A 6 5.41 -2.38 -9.60
N HIS A 7 6.53 -2.26 -8.92
CA HIS A 7 6.89 -3.03 -7.73
C HIS A 7 6.66 -2.22 -6.45
N SER A 8 6.25 -2.88 -5.38
CA SER A 8 6.03 -2.24 -4.08
C SER A 8 7.19 -2.57 -3.15
N TYR A 9 8.04 -1.58 -2.90
CA TYR A 9 9.11 -1.65 -1.92
C TYR A 9 8.55 -1.48 -0.51
N THR A 10 8.96 -2.36 0.40
CA THR A 10 8.80 -2.15 1.84
C THR A 10 10.11 -1.60 2.38
N VAL A 11 10.10 -0.35 2.82
CA VAL A 11 11.29 0.39 3.29
C VAL A 11 11.22 0.55 4.80
N PRO A 12 11.87 -0.34 5.59
CA PRO A 12 11.99 -0.13 7.03
C PRO A 12 12.74 1.17 7.28
N CYS A 13 12.19 2.04 8.14
CA CYS A 13 12.78 3.33 8.50
C CYS A 13 12.25 3.75 9.88
N ALA A 14 12.96 4.66 10.55
CA ALA A 14 12.48 5.24 11.81
C ALA A 14 11.12 5.93 11.65
N SER A 15 10.29 5.92 12.69
CA SER A 15 8.95 6.55 12.71
C SER A 15 9.06 8.04 12.39
N ALA A 16 10.02 8.75 12.98
CA ALA A 16 10.22 10.18 12.71
C ALA A 16 10.50 10.46 11.21
N PHE A 17 11.33 9.63 10.57
CA PHE A 17 11.62 9.74 9.15
C PHE A 17 10.39 9.40 8.28
N ARG A 18 9.67 8.34 8.64
CA ARG A 18 8.42 7.93 7.99
C ARG A 18 7.41 9.08 8.03
N ASP A 19 7.19 9.64 9.22
CA ASP A 19 6.17 10.65 9.46
C ASP A 19 6.52 11.95 8.74
N ALA A 20 7.78 12.40 8.79
CA ALA A 20 8.25 13.55 8.01
C ALA A 20 8.06 13.35 6.48
N THR A 21 8.36 12.14 5.98
CA THR A 21 8.17 11.81 4.56
C THR A 21 6.70 11.82 4.16
N LEU A 22 5.83 11.24 4.98
CA LEU A 22 4.39 11.21 4.72
C LEU A 22 3.76 12.60 4.82
N ASP A 23 4.21 13.43 5.77
CA ASP A 23 3.75 14.80 5.91
C ASP A 23 4.18 15.67 4.73
N LEU A 24 5.42 15.53 4.24
CA LEU A 24 5.86 16.15 3.00
C LEU A 24 5.00 15.71 1.81
N ALA A 25 4.78 14.39 1.67
CA ALA A 25 3.96 13.85 0.59
C ALA A 25 2.54 14.42 0.63
N TYR A 26 1.95 14.53 1.83
CA TYR A 26 0.64 15.12 2.06
C TYR A 26 0.61 16.61 1.67
N ARG A 27 1.56 17.42 2.15
CA ARG A 27 1.65 18.85 1.82
C ARG A 27 1.80 19.09 0.32
N ARG A 28 2.52 18.21 -0.38
CA ARG A 28 2.72 18.25 -1.84
C ARG A 28 1.61 17.55 -2.64
N ARG A 29 0.60 16.96 -1.97
CA ARG A 29 -0.51 16.20 -2.57
C ARG A 29 -0.06 15.05 -3.48
N VAL A 30 1.00 14.34 -3.08
CA VAL A 30 1.57 13.19 -3.80
C VAL A 30 1.78 11.99 -2.87
N ASN A 31 2.19 10.84 -3.41
CA ASN A 31 2.61 9.70 -2.56
C ASN A 31 4.15 9.65 -2.39
N ALA A 32 4.63 8.89 -1.41
CA ALA A 32 6.07 8.75 -1.14
C ALA A 32 6.88 8.20 -2.33
N GLY A 33 6.26 7.35 -3.17
CA GLY A 33 6.89 6.88 -4.41
C GLY A 33 7.04 7.96 -5.46
N ASP A 34 6.15 8.94 -5.50
CA ASP A 34 6.27 10.09 -6.40
C ASP A 34 7.41 11.02 -5.96
N LEU A 35 7.56 11.25 -4.64
CA LEU A 35 8.68 12.00 -4.09
C LEU A 35 10.02 11.38 -4.47
N ALA A 36 10.19 10.09 -4.19
CA ALA A 36 11.42 9.36 -4.51
C ALA A 36 11.71 9.36 -6.02
N ARG A 37 10.71 9.12 -6.87
CA ARG A 37 10.89 9.17 -8.34
C ARG A 37 11.28 10.57 -8.82
N SER A 38 10.69 11.62 -8.27
CA SER A 38 11.02 12.99 -8.64
C SER A 38 12.48 13.32 -8.32
N VAL A 39 12.96 12.91 -7.14
CA VAL A 39 14.38 13.03 -6.79
C VAL A 39 15.26 12.24 -7.76
N MET A 40 14.92 10.99 -8.06
CA MET A 40 15.72 10.15 -8.97
C MET A 40 15.76 10.68 -10.42
N LEU A 41 14.80 11.52 -10.81
CA LEU A 41 14.77 12.16 -12.14
C LEU A 41 15.59 13.45 -12.19
N VAL A 42 15.62 14.22 -11.10
CA VAL A 42 16.26 15.54 -11.04
C VAL A 42 17.69 15.48 -10.50
N VAL A 43 17.95 14.55 -9.58
CA VAL A 43 19.22 14.46 -8.85
C VAL A 43 20.03 13.27 -9.39
N PRO A 44 21.32 13.48 -9.78
CA PRO A 44 22.16 12.40 -10.25
C PRO A 44 22.29 11.26 -9.23
N PRO A 45 22.31 9.98 -9.66
CA PRO A 45 22.39 8.83 -8.74
C PRO A 45 23.59 8.88 -7.79
N ALA A 46 24.74 9.41 -8.24
CA ALA A 46 25.93 9.57 -7.42
C ALA A 46 25.71 10.48 -6.20
N VAL A 47 24.90 11.54 -6.35
CA VAL A 47 24.56 12.45 -5.25
C VAL A 47 23.62 11.76 -4.25
N VAL A 48 22.65 11.00 -4.77
CA VAL A 48 21.76 10.19 -3.91
C VAL A 48 22.58 9.16 -3.13
N GLU A 49 23.54 8.48 -3.76
CA GLU A 49 24.40 7.51 -3.08
C GLU A 49 25.33 8.13 -2.02
N ALA A 50 25.80 9.35 -2.27
CA ALA A 50 26.64 10.08 -1.32
C ALA A 50 25.84 10.62 -0.11
N THR A 51 24.51 10.66 -0.19
CA THR A 51 23.67 11.09 0.93
C THR A 51 23.72 10.09 2.08
N GLU A 52 23.79 10.58 3.31
CA GLU A 52 23.75 9.75 4.51
C GLU A 52 22.42 8.97 4.58
N ASP A 53 22.50 7.66 4.80
CA ASP A 53 21.31 6.82 4.92
C ASP A 53 20.72 7.01 6.34
N PRO A 54 19.48 7.51 6.48
CA PRO A 54 18.84 7.69 7.79
C PRO A 54 18.56 6.36 8.51
N GLY A 55 18.79 5.22 7.87
CA GLY A 55 18.93 3.94 8.54
C GLY A 55 17.61 3.22 8.85
N GLU A 56 17.78 2.03 9.44
CA GLU A 56 16.67 1.24 9.96
C GLU A 56 16.14 1.80 11.30
N PRO A 57 14.89 1.48 11.67
CA PRO A 57 14.35 1.93 12.95
C PRO A 57 15.13 1.35 14.13
N PRO A 58 15.43 2.15 15.17
CA PRO A 58 16.15 1.69 16.34
C PRO A 58 15.35 0.62 17.12
N PRO A 59 15.99 -0.15 18.03
CA PRO A 59 15.35 -1.25 18.74
C PRO A 59 14.06 -0.89 19.51
N GLY A 60 13.95 0.35 20.00
CA GLY A 60 12.77 0.85 20.72
C GLY A 60 11.64 1.39 19.83
N ASP A 61 11.95 1.72 18.57
CA ASP A 61 10.99 2.34 17.66
C ASP A 61 10.12 1.27 17.00
N ARG A 62 8.89 1.16 17.50
CA ARG A 62 7.93 0.12 17.15
C ARG A 62 6.57 0.73 16.91
N GLU A 63 6.05 0.51 15.71
CA GLU A 63 4.68 0.85 15.33
C GLU A 63 3.72 -0.17 15.94
N ILE A 64 2.71 0.30 16.66
CA ILE A 64 1.63 -0.53 17.18
C ILE A 64 0.53 -0.59 16.12
N VAL A 65 0.25 -1.79 15.62
CA VAL A 65 -0.82 -2.03 14.66
C VAL A 65 -1.80 -3.01 15.25
N ILE A 66 -3.06 -2.62 15.31
CA ILE A 66 -4.14 -3.53 15.71
C ILE A 66 -4.34 -4.52 14.56
N LEU A 67 -4.12 -5.81 14.83
CA LEU A 67 -4.33 -6.85 13.84
C LEU A 67 -5.82 -6.90 13.48
N LYS A 68 -6.14 -6.75 12.20
CA LYS A 68 -7.53 -6.79 11.72
C LYS A 68 -8.06 -8.22 11.53
N SER A 69 -7.19 -9.23 11.50
CA SER A 69 -7.55 -10.63 11.23
C SER A 69 -6.59 -11.63 11.87
N GLY A 70 -7.00 -12.91 11.91
CA GLY A 70 -6.26 -14.03 12.52
C GLY A 70 -6.64 -14.30 13.99
N PRO A 71 -6.03 -15.32 14.64
CA PRO A 71 -6.31 -15.69 16.03
C PRO A 71 -5.95 -14.58 17.04
N SER A 72 -5.16 -13.60 16.59
CA SER A 72 -4.78 -12.42 17.36
C SER A 72 -5.49 -11.14 16.87
N ALA A 73 -6.59 -11.25 16.12
CA ALA A 73 -7.40 -10.10 15.71
C ALA A 73 -7.81 -9.26 16.93
N GLY A 74 -7.76 -7.94 16.79
CA GLY A 74 -8.00 -6.99 17.88
C GLY A 74 -6.82 -6.80 18.84
N ARG A 75 -5.78 -7.65 18.80
CA ARG A 75 -4.59 -7.48 19.65
C ARG A 75 -3.61 -6.46 19.05
N PRO A 76 -2.98 -5.62 19.88
CA PRO A 76 -1.93 -4.72 19.43
C PRO A 76 -0.66 -5.52 19.06
N TRP A 77 -0.21 -5.38 17.82
CA TRP A 77 1.01 -6.00 17.33
C TRP A 77 2.10 -4.95 17.13
N ARG A 78 3.28 -5.18 17.71
CA ARG A 78 4.44 -4.30 17.58
C ARG A 78 5.28 -4.73 16.39
N ARG A 79 5.40 -3.87 15.38
CA ARG A 79 6.25 -4.11 14.20
C ARG A 79 7.24 -2.96 13.98
N LYS A 80 8.27 -3.20 13.17
CA LYS A 80 9.15 -2.14 12.70
C LYS A 80 8.35 -1.14 11.85
N PRO A 81 8.46 0.17 12.09
CA PRO A 81 7.89 1.18 11.20
C PRO A 81 8.51 1.09 9.81
N ARG A 82 7.70 1.38 8.79
CA ARG A 82 8.06 1.18 7.39
C ARG A 82 7.27 2.11 6.46
N LEU A 83 7.87 2.46 5.33
CA LEU A 83 7.21 3.11 4.20
C LEU A 83 6.89 2.06 3.13
N GLN A 84 5.71 2.15 2.52
CA GLN A 84 5.39 1.41 1.29
C GLN A 84 5.55 2.33 0.10
N VAL A 85 6.46 1.97 -0.81
CA VAL A 85 6.89 2.82 -1.91
C VAL A 85 6.70 2.06 -3.22
N ARG A 86 5.80 2.53 -4.09
CA ARG A 86 5.50 1.86 -5.37
C ARG A 86 6.23 2.54 -6.53
N MET A 87 7.16 1.84 -7.16
CA MET A 87 7.98 2.34 -8.26
C MET A 87 8.55 1.21 -9.15
N VAL A 88 9.32 1.58 -10.16
CA VAL A 88 10.01 0.63 -11.06
C VAL A 88 11.04 -0.18 -10.28
N ARG A 89 11.31 -1.42 -10.73
CA ARG A 89 12.30 -2.30 -10.12
C ARG A 89 13.73 -1.82 -10.42
N GLY A 90 14.70 -2.29 -9.64
CA GLY A 90 16.13 -2.04 -9.89
C GLY A 90 16.83 -1.21 -8.81
N TYR A 91 16.08 -0.67 -7.84
CA TYR A 91 16.65 0.09 -6.72
C TYR A 91 16.77 -0.75 -5.45
N THR A 92 17.78 -0.45 -4.64
CA THR A 92 17.95 -1.04 -3.30
C THR A 92 17.15 -0.24 -2.27
N VAL A 93 16.74 -0.89 -1.18
CA VAL A 93 16.00 -0.22 -0.10
C VAL A 93 16.79 0.95 0.51
N PRO A 94 18.11 0.85 0.79
CA PRO A 94 18.91 1.99 1.23
C PRO A 94 18.91 3.15 0.21
N PHE A 95 19.04 2.87 -1.08
CA PHE A 95 18.99 3.91 -2.11
C PHE A 95 17.65 4.65 -2.13
N VAL A 96 16.53 3.93 -2.01
CA VAL A 96 15.21 4.55 -1.88
C VAL A 96 15.12 5.40 -0.62
N ARG A 97 15.71 4.97 0.50
CA ARG A 97 15.72 5.73 1.76
C ARG A 97 16.53 7.02 1.62
N LYS A 98 17.72 6.95 1.01
CA LYS A 98 18.56 8.12 0.69
C LYS A 98 17.84 9.10 -0.24
N ALA A 99 17.15 8.61 -1.28
CA ALA A 99 16.39 9.47 -2.19
C ALA A 99 15.27 10.24 -1.46
N LEU A 100 14.58 9.59 -0.53
CA LEU A 100 13.59 10.25 0.33
C LEU A 100 14.23 11.23 1.31
N ALA A 101 15.43 10.94 1.82
CA ALA A 101 16.20 11.87 2.64
C ALA A 101 16.58 13.14 1.86
N VAL A 102 17.01 12.99 0.60
CA VAL A 102 17.24 14.11 -0.32
C VAL A 102 15.97 14.94 -0.51
N ALA A 103 14.79 14.31 -0.67
CA ALA A 103 13.53 15.04 -0.79
C ALA A 103 13.24 15.92 0.45
N LEU A 104 13.47 15.39 1.65
CA LEU A 104 13.34 16.16 2.90
C LEU A 104 14.38 17.28 3.02
N ALA A 105 15.61 17.04 2.58
CA ALA A 105 16.66 18.05 2.57
C ALA A 105 16.35 19.20 1.59
N LEU A 106 15.76 18.89 0.43
CA LEU A 106 15.30 19.91 -0.52
C LEU A 106 14.12 20.71 0.04
N ASP A 107 13.15 20.06 0.69
CA ASP A 107 11.99 20.76 1.25
C ASP A 107 12.34 21.67 2.43
N SER A 108 13.29 21.24 3.29
CA SER A 108 13.80 22.06 4.39
C SER A 108 14.78 23.16 3.96
N GLY A 109 15.23 23.14 2.69
CA GLY A 109 16.23 24.05 2.16
C GLY A 109 17.67 23.74 2.57
N ALA A 110 17.92 22.61 3.25
CA ALA A 110 19.24 22.10 3.59
C ALA A 110 20.05 21.66 2.35
N LEU A 111 19.36 21.30 1.28
CA LEU A 111 19.94 21.03 -0.03
C LEU A 111 19.30 21.95 -1.08
N ARG A 112 20.09 22.42 -2.06
CA ARG A 112 19.60 23.22 -3.18
C ARG A 112 20.13 22.63 -4.49
N VAL A 113 19.27 22.58 -5.51
CA VAL A 113 19.64 22.14 -6.86
C VAL A 113 19.80 23.38 -7.74
N LEU A 114 20.94 23.48 -8.40
CA LEU A 114 21.19 24.49 -9.43
C LEU A 114 21.08 23.80 -10.79
N VAL A 115 20.31 24.39 -11.70
CA VAL A 115 20.19 23.94 -13.09
C VAL A 115 20.90 24.99 -13.93
N ASP A 116 21.82 24.55 -14.80
CA ASP A 116 22.71 25.36 -15.64
C ASP A 116 23.80 26.13 -14.86
N GLY A 117 25.01 25.59 -14.89
CA GLY A 117 26.13 26.06 -14.08
C GLY A 117 26.71 27.39 -14.56
N GLU A 118 26.65 28.41 -13.72
CA GLU A 118 27.87 28.94 -13.12
C GLU A 118 27.80 28.68 -11.62
N ALA A 119 28.91 28.24 -11.03
CA ALA A 119 28.99 27.97 -9.61
C ALA A 119 28.56 29.23 -8.82
N CYS A 120 27.58 29.07 -7.93
CA CYS A 120 27.17 30.16 -7.05
C CYS A 120 28.40 30.60 -6.24
N PRO A 121 28.81 31.89 -6.28
CA PRO A 121 29.80 32.39 -5.34
C PRO A 121 29.30 32.15 -3.90
N PRO A 122 30.19 31.88 -2.94
CA PRO A 122 29.77 31.70 -1.55
C PRO A 122 29.04 32.96 -1.09
N LEU A 123 27.80 32.79 -0.65
CA LEU A 123 27.00 33.90 -0.14
C LEU A 123 27.73 34.52 1.06
N PRO A 124 27.79 35.86 1.18
CA PRO A 124 28.24 36.49 2.41
C PRO A 124 27.32 36.06 3.56
N ALA A 125 27.92 35.81 4.72
CA ALA A 125 27.30 35.23 5.93
C ALA A 125 26.18 36.08 6.59
N ILE A 126 25.58 37.03 5.87
CA ILE A 126 24.67 38.06 6.44
C ILE A 126 23.20 37.85 6.03
N LEU A 127 22.79 36.64 5.64
CA LEU A 127 21.37 36.36 5.32
C LEU A 127 20.76 35.19 6.12
N ALA A 128 21.37 34.81 7.24
CA ALA A 128 20.78 33.82 8.14
C ALA A 128 19.58 34.36 8.93
N ASP A 129 19.48 35.69 9.15
CA ASP A 129 18.50 36.28 10.06
C ASP A 129 17.40 37.13 9.39
N SER A 130 17.25 37.08 8.07
CA SER A 130 16.16 37.80 7.39
C SER A 130 15.77 37.13 6.09
N ILE A 131 15.19 35.93 6.17
CA ILE A 131 14.21 35.53 5.16
C ILE A 131 12.89 36.15 5.62
N PRO A 132 12.34 37.17 4.94
CA PRO A 132 10.97 37.59 5.22
C PRO A 132 10.11 36.35 5.09
N GLN A 133 9.44 35.96 6.19
CA GLN A 133 8.47 34.88 6.16
C GLN A 133 7.50 35.22 5.02
N ALA A 134 7.55 34.44 3.93
CA ALA A 134 6.72 34.70 2.78
C ALA A 134 5.28 34.83 3.28
N PRO A 135 4.56 35.90 2.93
CA PRO A 135 3.17 36.02 3.31
C PRO A 135 2.47 34.71 2.89
N PRO A 136 1.54 34.18 3.71
CA PRO A 136 0.84 32.94 3.37
C PRO A 136 0.36 33.05 1.93
N PRO A 137 0.65 32.04 1.08
CA PRO A 137 0.31 32.11 -0.33
C PRO A 137 -1.17 32.45 -0.42
N ALA A 138 -1.49 33.50 -1.18
CA ALA A 138 -2.87 33.80 -1.50
C ALA A 138 -3.53 32.51 -2.02
N PRO A 139 -4.78 32.21 -1.65
CA PRO A 139 -5.45 31.01 -2.15
C PRO A 139 -5.35 31.01 -3.67
N GLU A 140 -4.62 30.03 -4.22
CA GLU A 140 -4.41 29.93 -5.66
C GLU A 140 -5.80 29.91 -6.32
N PRO A 141 -6.01 30.67 -7.41
CA PRO A 141 -7.24 30.58 -8.16
C PRO A 141 -7.45 29.11 -8.55
N PRO A 142 -8.68 28.59 -8.44
CA PRO A 142 -8.95 27.21 -8.77
C PRO A 142 -8.43 26.93 -10.19
N PRO A 143 -7.82 25.76 -10.43
CA PRO A 143 -7.30 25.42 -11.74
C PRO A 143 -8.38 25.63 -12.79
N PRO A 144 -8.02 26.15 -13.98
CA PRO A 144 -9.00 26.39 -15.03
C PRO A 144 -9.75 25.08 -15.33
N PRO A 145 -11.08 25.15 -15.54
CA PRO A 145 -11.86 23.96 -15.79
C PRO A 145 -11.28 23.22 -17.01
N PRO A 146 -11.26 21.87 -16.97
CA PRO A 146 -10.79 21.09 -18.11
C PRO A 146 -11.58 21.48 -19.36
N GLY A 147 -10.91 21.51 -20.52
CA GLY A 147 -11.55 21.82 -21.79
C GLY A 147 -12.80 20.94 -22.04
N PRO A 148 -13.76 21.40 -22.86
CA PRO A 148 -15.09 20.77 -22.99
C PRO A 148 -15.03 19.27 -23.33
N ASP A 149 -14.08 18.85 -24.18
CA ASP A 149 -13.89 17.44 -24.56
C ASP A 149 -13.35 16.57 -23.42
N LEU A 150 -12.41 17.10 -22.64
CA LEU A 150 -11.87 16.44 -21.46
C LEU A 150 -12.93 16.33 -20.36
N SER A 151 -13.70 17.39 -20.14
CA SER A 151 -14.81 17.42 -19.17
C SER A 151 -15.90 16.40 -19.51
N ALA A 152 -16.30 16.31 -20.79
CA ALA A 152 -17.25 15.31 -21.25
C ALA A 152 -16.72 13.87 -21.11
N THR A 153 -15.43 13.66 -21.37
CA THR A 153 -14.78 12.34 -21.22
C THR A 153 -14.71 11.91 -19.76
N VAL A 154 -14.30 12.82 -18.87
CA VAL A 154 -14.26 12.58 -17.42
C VAL A 154 -15.65 12.21 -16.91
N THR A 155 -16.68 12.96 -17.29
CA THR A 155 -18.07 12.70 -16.89
C THR A 155 -18.54 11.31 -17.32
N ARG A 156 -18.23 10.88 -18.55
CA ARG A 156 -18.57 9.54 -19.04
C ARG A 156 -17.85 8.43 -18.28
N LEU A 157 -16.56 8.60 -18.01
CA LEU A 157 -15.76 7.63 -17.27
C LEU A 157 -16.22 7.51 -15.82
N GLU A 158 -16.58 8.62 -15.18
CA GLU A 158 -17.14 8.64 -13.82
C GLU A 158 -18.46 7.88 -13.74
N ALA A 159 -19.36 8.09 -14.70
CA ALA A 159 -20.63 7.36 -14.79
C ALA A 159 -20.41 5.84 -14.97
N GLU A 160 -19.45 5.46 -15.83
CA GLU A 160 -19.14 4.04 -16.06
C GLU A 160 -18.49 3.39 -14.84
N ILE A 161 -17.59 4.10 -14.14
CA ILE A 161 -17.00 3.64 -12.88
C ILE A 161 -18.09 3.40 -11.84
N GLU A 162 -19.06 4.31 -11.73
CA GLU A 162 -20.15 4.19 -10.78
C GLU A 162 -21.05 2.99 -11.10
N ARG A 163 -21.39 2.79 -12.38
CA ARG A 163 -22.14 1.62 -12.84
C ARG A 163 -21.42 0.31 -12.50
N LEU A 164 -20.12 0.23 -12.77
CA LEU A 164 -19.31 -0.97 -12.46
C LEU A 164 -19.20 -1.21 -10.96
N ARG A 165 -19.14 -0.17 -10.14
CA ARG A 165 -19.16 -0.28 -8.67
C ARG A 165 -20.48 -0.83 -8.18
N GLN A 166 -21.60 -0.30 -8.67
CA GLN A 166 -22.94 -0.78 -8.32
C GLN A 166 -23.14 -2.25 -8.69
N GLU A 167 -22.68 -2.65 -9.88
CA GLU A 167 -22.77 -4.03 -10.33
C GLU A 167 -21.91 -4.97 -9.47
N ARG A 168 -20.67 -4.57 -9.17
CA ARG A 168 -19.79 -5.30 -8.24
C ARG A 168 -20.43 -5.44 -6.87
N ASP A 169 -21.03 -4.39 -6.33
CA ASP A 169 -21.61 -4.41 -4.98
C ASP A 169 -22.89 -5.27 -4.95
N ARG A 170 -23.68 -5.26 -6.02
CA ARG A 170 -24.81 -6.18 -6.22
C ARG A 170 -24.35 -7.64 -6.26
N LEU A 171 -23.31 -7.96 -7.05
CA LEU A 171 -22.75 -9.31 -7.14
C LEU A 171 -22.17 -9.79 -5.79
N ARG A 172 -21.51 -8.89 -5.06
CA ARG A 172 -21.02 -9.15 -3.69
C ARG A 172 -22.17 -9.46 -2.73
N GLY A 173 -23.30 -8.77 -2.83
CA GLY A 173 -24.48 -9.03 -2.00
C GLY A 173 -25.07 -10.43 -2.17
N PHE A 174 -24.93 -11.04 -3.36
CA PHE A 174 -25.40 -12.41 -3.61
C PHE A 174 -24.46 -13.49 -3.08
N LEU A 175 -23.17 -13.17 -2.87
CA LEU A 175 -22.17 -14.17 -2.50
C LEU A 175 -22.48 -14.86 -1.16
N PRO A 176 -22.85 -14.15 -0.07
CA PRO A 176 -23.26 -14.79 1.19
C PRO A 176 -24.43 -15.77 1.03
N LEU A 177 -25.43 -15.43 0.20
CA LEU A 177 -26.61 -16.27 -0.03
C LEU A 177 -26.26 -17.63 -0.66
N LEU A 178 -25.24 -17.67 -1.52
CA LEU A 178 -24.83 -18.88 -2.24
C LEU A 178 -23.81 -19.74 -1.48
N THR A 179 -23.11 -19.16 -0.51
CA THR A 179 -21.97 -19.79 0.17
C THR A 179 -22.25 -20.14 1.63
N GLY A 180 -23.42 -19.73 2.16
CA GLY A 180 -23.83 -20.02 3.53
C GLY A 180 -23.10 -19.21 4.60
N ASP A 181 -23.56 -19.32 5.83
CA ASP A 181 -22.97 -18.63 6.97
C ASP A 181 -21.70 -19.32 7.47
N THR A 182 -20.76 -18.53 8.00
CA THR A 182 -19.57 -19.04 8.69
C THR A 182 -19.96 -19.66 10.03
N LEU A 183 -19.33 -20.79 10.37
CA LEU A 183 -19.55 -21.46 11.66
C LEU A 183 -19.01 -20.61 12.83
N PRO A 184 -19.80 -20.30 13.87
CA PRO A 184 -19.38 -19.41 14.95
C PRO A 184 -18.20 -19.94 15.78
N GLU A 185 -18.11 -21.26 15.95
CA GLU A 185 -17.04 -21.92 16.74
C GLU A 185 -15.89 -22.48 15.87
N GLY A 186 -15.95 -22.31 14.54
CA GLY A 186 -15.01 -22.92 13.61
C GLY A 186 -15.39 -24.36 13.23
N VAL A 187 -14.44 -25.11 12.67
CA VAL A 187 -14.65 -26.50 12.20
C VAL A 187 -14.18 -27.50 13.25
N GLY A 188 -15.11 -28.18 13.91
CA GLY A 188 -14.87 -29.22 14.93
C GLY A 188 -15.25 -30.63 14.49
N SER A 189 -16.05 -30.81 13.43
CA SER A 189 -16.48 -32.13 12.96
C SER A 189 -16.22 -32.39 11.47
N ARG A 190 -16.29 -33.66 11.05
CA ARG A 190 -16.16 -34.04 9.64
C ARG A 190 -17.29 -33.45 8.80
N GLU A 191 -18.51 -33.41 9.36
CA GLU A 191 -19.69 -32.87 8.67
C GLU A 191 -19.56 -31.37 8.44
N GLU A 192 -19.04 -30.63 9.43
CA GLU A 192 -18.72 -29.21 9.30
C GLU A 192 -17.61 -28.96 8.27
N ALA A 193 -16.57 -29.81 8.25
CA ALA A 193 -15.50 -29.70 7.26
C ALA A 193 -16.02 -29.91 5.83
N LEU A 194 -16.95 -30.86 5.64
CA LEU A 194 -17.62 -31.08 4.35
C LEU A 194 -18.52 -29.91 3.97
N TYR A 195 -19.30 -29.39 4.92
CA TYR A 195 -20.17 -28.22 4.73
C TYR A 195 -19.37 -27.00 4.26
N VAL A 196 -18.26 -26.67 4.93
CA VAL A 196 -17.39 -25.53 4.57
C VAL A 196 -16.79 -25.66 3.16
N LEU A 197 -16.53 -26.88 2.70
CA LEU A 197 -16.03 -27.15 1.35
C LEU A 197 -17.13 -27.32 0.29
N GLY A 198 -18.41 -27.20 0.69
CA GLY A 198 -19.57 -27.32 -0.19
C GLY A 198 -19.89 -28.76 -0.60
N PHE A 199 -19.48 -29.75 0.19
CA PHE A 199 -19.83 -31.15 -0.02
C PHE A 199 -21.12 -31.52 0.72
N PRO A 200 -21.94 -32.45 0.19
CA PRO A 200 -23.09 -32.96 0.90
C PRO A 200 -22.71 -33.64 2.23
N PRO A 201 -23.56 -33.57 3.28
CA PRO A 201 -23.33 -34.31 4.51
C PRO A 201 -23.28 -35.82 4.22
N GLY A 202 -22.39 -36.54 4.89
CA GLY A 202 -22.22 -37.98 4.71
C GLY A 202 -21.45 -38.41 3.44
N SER A 203 -21.04 -37.48 2.59
CA SER A 203 -20.19 -37.80 1.43
C SER A 203 -18.79 -38.25 1.85
N ASP A 204 -18.13 -39.07 1.01
CA ASP A 204 -16.74 -39.50 1.20
C ASP A 204 -15.87 -39.12 0.00
N PRO A 205 -15.59 -37.81 -0.18
CA PRO A 205 -14.73 -37.35 -1.25
C PRO A 205 -13.28 -37.74 -1.00
N ASP A 206 -12.59 -38.20 -2.04
CA ASP A 206 -11.16 -38.48 -1.95
C ASP A 206 -10.34 -37.20 -1.69
N LEU A 207 -9.11 -37.39 -1.19
CA LEU A 207 -8.20 -36.27 -0.88
C LEU A 207 -7.87 -35.39 -2.10
N GLY A 208 -7.89 -35.94 -3.31
CA GLY A 208 -7.67 -35.20 -4.55
C GLY A 208 -8.82 -34.23 -4.85
N VAL A 209 -10.06 -34.70 -4.71
CA VAL A 209 -11.30 -33.93 -4.86
C VAL A 209 -11.37 -32.83 -3.79
N VAL A 210 -11.05 -33.16 -2.53
CA VAL A 210 -10.98 -32.19 -1.43
C VAL A 210 -9.95 -31.10 -1.74
N ARG A 211 -8.74 -31.45 -2.17
CA ARG A 211 -7.69 -30.49 -2.55
C ARG A 211 -8.08 -29.63 -3.75
N SER A 212 -8.75 -30.22 -4.73
CA SER A 212 -9.25 -29.50 -5.90
C SER A 212 -10.28 -28.44 -5.50
N ARG A 213 -11.26 -28.83 -4.67
CA ARG A 213 -12.28 -27.90 -4.18
C ARG A 213 -11.73 -26.81 -3.29
N PHE A 214 -10.81 -27.15 -2.39
CA PHE A 214 -10.10 -26.17 -1.58
C PHE A 214 -9.42 -25.10 -2.45
N ARG A 215 -8.71 -25.49 -3.52
CA ARG A 215 -8.04 -24.52 -4.42
C ARG A 215 -9.02 -23.61 -5.15
N GLN A 216 -10.16 -24.15 -5.59
CA GLN A 216 -11.20 -23.36 -6.26
C GLN A 216 -11.81 -22.33 -5.32
N LEU A 217 -12.18 -22.74 -4.11
CA LEU A 217 -12.74 -21.86 -3.09
C LEU A 217 -11.72 -20.84 -2.59
N ALA A 218 -10.47 -21.26 -2.38
CA ALA A 218 -9.38 -20.37 -1.96
C ALA A 218 -9.14 -19.26 -2.99
N THR A 219 -9.17 -19.54 -4.29
CA THR A 219 -9.00 -18.50 -5.33
C THR A 219 -10.04 -17.38 -5.20
N VAL A 220 -11.28 -17.73 -4.85
CA VAL A 220 -12.38 -16.78 -4.75
C VAL A 220 -12.39 -16.09 -3.38
N LEU A 221 -12.17 -16.83 -2.29
CA LEU A 221 -12.34 -16.37 -0.92
C LEU A 221 -11.05 -15.89 -0.25
N HIS A 222 -9.91 -15.94 -0.95
CA HIS A 222 -8.63 -15.44 -0.45
C HIS A 222 -8.76 -13.96 -0.03
N PRO A 223 -8.22 -13.52 1.12
CA PRO A 223 -8.33 -12.14 1.58
C PRO A 223 -7.74 -11.09 0.62
N ASP A 224 -6.78 -11.50 -0.23
CA ASP A 224 -6.22 -10.63 -1.28
C ASP A 224 -7.07 -10.60 -2.56
N SER A 225 -8.10 -11.44 -2.65
CA SER A 225 -9.08 -11.37 -3.72
C SER A 225 -10.06 -10.22 -3.45
N GLY A 226 -10.62 -9.62 -4.50
CA GLY A 226 -11.66 -8.60 -4.35
C GLY A 226 -12.97 -9.10 -3.69
N LEU A 227 -13.11 -10.40 -3.44
CA LEU A 227 -14.24 -11.06 -2.78
C LEU A 227 -13.81 -11.79 -1.49
N GLY A 228 -12.60 -11.50 -1.02
CA GLY A 228 -11.95 -12.20 0.07
C GLY A 228 -12.61 -12.01 1.42
N ASP A 229 -12.64 -13.07 2.22
CA ASP A 229 -13.06 -13.03 3.61
C ASP A 229 -12.10 -13.86 4.47
N ASN A 230 -11.49 -13.18 5.44
CA ASN A 230 -10.53 -13.78 6.36
C ASN A 230 -11.16 -14.88 7.22
N ALA A 231 -12.42 -14.72 7.64
CA ALA A 231 -13.12 -15.71 8.47
C ALA A 231 -13.33 -17.01 7.66
N ARG A 232 -13.80 -16.86 6.42
CA ARG A 232 -14.03 -17.99 5.51
C ARG A 232 -12.74 -18.68 5.09
N MET A 233 -11.69 -17.93 4.79
CA MET A 233 -10.38 -18.51 4.49
C MET A 233 -9.82 -19.29 5.69
N SER A 234 -10.03 -18.80 6.92
CA SER A 234 -9.65 -19.54 8.13
C SER A 234 -10.40 -20.87 8.24
N GLN A 235 -11.72 -20.88 8.02
CA GLN A 235 -12.52 -22.10 8.05
C GLN A 235 -12.15 -23.09 6.94
N LEU A 236 -11.87 -22.62 5.72
CA LEU A 236 -11.37 -23.47 4.63
C LEU A 236 -10.06 -24.17 5.01
N ASN A 237 -9.15 -23.45 5.67
CA ASN A 237 -7.91 -24.04 6.16
C ASN A 237 -8.15 -25.07 7.27
N GLN A 238 -9.08 -24.79 8.20
CA GLN A 238 -9.46 -25.74 9.26
C GLN A 238 -10.10 -27.00 8.69
N ALA A 239 -11.06 -26.86 7.76
CA ALA A 239 -11.70 -27.98 7.07
C ALA A 239 -10.69 -28.87 6.34
N MET A 240 -9.75 -28.26 5.63
CA MET A 240 -8.69 -29.00 4.96
C MET A 240 -7.75 -29.68 5.96
N ALA A 241 -7.39 -29.04 7.08
CA ALA A 241 -6.58 -29.68 8.11
C ALA A 241 -7.29 -30.90 8.72
N PHE A 242 -8.58 -30.78 9.02
CA PHE A 242 -9.40 -31.85 9.60
C PHE A 242 -9.49 -33.07 8.67
N LEU A 243 -9.73 -32.85 7.37
CA LEU A 243 -9.86 -33.93 6.38
C LEU A 243 -8.52 -34.54 5.93
N ARG A 244 -7.38 -33.90 6.21
CA ARG A 244 -6.02 -34.45 5.98
C ARG A 244 -5.43 -35.18 7.17
N GLY A 245 -5.84 -34.81 8.39
CA GLY A 245 -5.30 -35.36 9.64
C GLY A 245 -5.83 -36.74 10.00
N ARG A 246 -6.52 -37.41 9.08
CA ARG A 246 -7.08 -38.75 9.20
C ARG A 246 -6.53 -39.64 8.10
#